data_AF-Q13DC2-F1
#
_entry.id   AF-Q13DC2-F1
#
_cell.length_a   1.000
_cell.length_b   1.000
_cell.length_c   1.000
_cell.angle_alpha   90.00
_cell.angle_beta   90.00
_cell.angle_gamma   90.00
#
_symmetry.space_group_name_H-M   'P 1'
#
loop_
_entity.id
_entity.type
_entity.pdbx_description
1 polymer ?
#
loop_
_entity_poly.entity_id
_entity_poly.type
_entity_poly.pdbx_seq_one_letter_code
_entity_poly.pdbx_strand_id
1 'polypeptide(L)'
;MNNALLLKLHRWISLVFAIPLIAIIFTGLILSVEPIIQSRGLPAGMADADRLTGLLQRYDPAAKARGLAINANGQQMRLLGVNAPVIDLATGEAATASDPVGDVLLWARRTHEHLLGHDWLVITSTIAMVVIMGLGVLMGWPRLRNSLSGWHKGAAWFTLPLLLLSPITGLFMVLGLTLQGNPPPAAATLPLADAVRAIAQSHDVAHLAMIANRGGRMMARVYEAGELRAYTFTAQGVTPLPRNWPRLLHEGNWSALIAGSLNVVVSVVLFGLLATGVMLWSRRKLRRRPQSAAKARDRTAATPA
;
A
#
# COMPACT_ATOMS: atom_id res chain seq x y z
N MET A 1 9.28 18.63 -29.02
CA MET A 1 7.87 18.58 -28.57
C MET A 1 7.52 19.90 -27.89
N ASN A 2 6.32 20.47 -28.10
CA ASN A 2 5.99 21.80 -27.55
C ASN A 2 5.66 21.73 -26.05
N ASN A 3 6.41 22.44 -25.19
CA ASN A 3 6.20 22.51 -23.75
C ASN A 3 4.77 22.95 -23.36
N ALA A 4 4.12 23.78 -24.18
CA ALA A 4 2.73 24.18 -23.94
C ALA A 4 1.76 22.99 -24.06
N LEU A 5 2.01 22.07 -25.00
CA LEU A 5 1.22 20.85 -25.17
C LEU A 5 1.44 19.90 -24.01
N LEU A 6 2.70 19.65 -23.61
CA LEU A 6 3.05 18.82 -22.46
C LEU A 6 2.35 19.28 -21.18
N LEU A 7 2.40 20.59 -20.92
CA LEU A 7 1.76 21.20 -19.76
C LEU A 7 0.23 21.13 -19.82
N LYS A 8 -0.36 21.22 -21.02
CA LYS A 8 -1.80 21.05 -21.23
C LYS A 8 -2.21 19.61 -20.93
N LEU A 9 -1.50 18.62 -21.48
CA LEU A 9 -1.74 17.20 -21.24
C LEU A 9 -1.60 16.86 -19.76
N HIS A 10 -0.48 17.25 -19.13
CA HIS A 10 -0.25 17.00 -17.72
C HIS A 10 -1.41 17.49 -16.85
N ARG A 11 -1.87 18.73 -17.08
CA ARG A 11 -3.00 19.28 -16.33
C ARG A 11 -4.29 18.52 -16.54
N TRP A 12 -4.63 18.20 -17.78
CA TRP A 12 -5.90 17.54 -18.08
C TRP A 12 -5.94 16.13 -17.52
N ILE A 13 -4.87 15.36 -17.67
CA ILE A 13 -4.77 14.02 -17.09
C ILE A 13 -4.87 14.12 -15.56
N SER A 14 -4.12 15.04 -14.92
CA SER A 14 -4.19 15.22 -13.46
C SER A 14 -5.58 15.59 -12.96
N LEU A 15 -6.35 16.37 -13.73
CA LEU A 15 -7.71 16.76 -13.32
C LEU A 15 -8.73 15.64 -13.51
N VAL A 16 -8.68 14.95 -14.66
CA VAL A 16 -9.57 13.81 -14.95
C VAL A 16 -9.40 12.73 -13.87
N PHE A 17 -8.16 12.46 -13.48
CA PHE A 17 -7.83 11.44 -12.49
C PHE A 17 -7.70 11.98 -11.06
N ALA A 18 -8.05 13.25 -10.77
CA ALA A 18 -7.81 13.83 -9.45
C ALA A 18 -8.52 13.06 -8.32
N ILE A 19 -9.80 12.76 -8.50
CA ILE A 19 -10.60 12.06 -7.49
C ILE A 19 -10.09 10.63 -7.23
N PRO A 20 -9.93 9.76 -8.25
CA PRO A 20 -9.42 8.41 -7.99
C PRO A 20 -7.99 8.42 -7.45
N LEU A 21 -7.12 9.34 -7.90
CA LEU A 21 -5.78 9.48 -7.34
C LEU A 21 -5.80 9.94 -5.88
N ILE A 22 -6.70 10.85 -5.48
CA ILE A 22 -6.87 11.21 -4.07
C ILE A 22 -7.20 9.97 -3.24
N ALA A 23 -8.16 9.16 -3.68
CA ALA A 23 -8.56 7.95 -2.96
C ALA A 23 -7.40 6.92 -2.86
N ILE A 24 -6.69 6.66 -3.96
CA ILE A 24 -5.56 5.72 -3.99
C ILE A 24 -4.40 6.21 -3.12
N ILE A 25 -4.02 7.49 -3.24
CA ILE A 25 -2.90 8.05 -2.47
C ILE A 25 -3.25 8.11 -0.98
N PHE A 26 -4.48 8.48 -0.64
CA PHE A 26 -4.92 8.56 0.75
C PHE A 26 -4.98 7.18 1.41
N THR A 27 -5.53 6.18 0.72
CA THR A 27 -5.54 4.80 1.22
C THR A 27 -4.14 4.21 1.27
N GLY A 28 -3.28 4.51 0.29
CA GLY A 28 -1.86 4.14 0.31
C GLY A 28 -1.10 4.77 1.48
N LEU A 29 -1.41 6.02 1.85
CA LEU A 29 -0.88 6.68 3.04
C LEU A 29 -1.27 5.92 4.32
N ILE A 30 -2.53 5.50 4.45
CA ILE A 30 -2.98 4.70 5.60
C ILE A 30 -2.21 3.37 5.65
N LEU A 31 -2.11 2.67 4.53
CA LEU A 31 -1.43 1.38 4.43
C LEU A 31 0.08 1.48 4.64
N SER A 32 0.70 2.63 4.37
CA SER A 32 2.14 2.81 4.58
C SER A 32 2.58 2.69 6.05
N VAL A 33 1.65 2.80 6.99
CA VAL A 33 1.89 2.60 8.43
C VAL A 33 1.73 1.13 8.86
N GLU A 34 1.05 0.31 8.05
CA GLU A 34 0.75 -1.10 8.38
C GLU A 34 2.02 -1.92 8.70
N PRO A 35 3.12 -1.87 7.92
CA PRO A 35 4.33 -2.61 8.24
C PRO A 35 4.92 -2.23 9.59
N ILE A 36 4.90 -0.94 9.94
CA ILE A 36 5.44 -0.39 11.20
C ILE A 36 4.67 -0.94 12.41
N ILE A 37 3.35 -1.09 12.27
CA ILE A 37 2.48 -1.61 13.31
C ILE A 37 2.67 -3.13 13.43
N GLN A 38 2.60 -3.85 12.32
CA GLN A 38 2.62 -5.32 12.31
C GLN A 38 3.99 -5.90 12.67
N SER A 39 5.10 -5.22 12.33
CA SER A 39 6.45 -5.75 12.58
C SER A 39 6.81 -5.84 14.05
N ARG A 40 6.06 -5.20 14.96
CA ARG A 40 6.31 -5.26 16.41
C ARG A 40 6.14 -6.67 16.97
N GLY A 41 5.33 -7.51 16.31
CA GLY A 41 5.01 -8.85 16.80
C GLY A 41 4.15 -8.83 18.06
N LEU A 42 3.83 -10.03 18.54
CA LEU A 42 3.15 -10.24 19.81
C LEU A 42 4.10 -10.01 21.00
N PRO A 43 3.58 -9.67 22.18
CA PRO A 43 4.39 -9.71 23.41
C PRO A 43 5.03 -11.08 23.64
N ALA A 44 6.22 -11.08 24.24
CA ALA A 44 6.97 -12.29 24.54
C ALA A 44 6.13 -13.29 25.36
N GLY A 45 6.15 -14.57 24.97
CA GLY A 45 5.39 -15.64 25.63
C GLY A 45 3.89 -15.67 25.34
N MET A 46 3.36 -14.75 24.53
CA MET A 46 1.94 -14.75 24.18
C MET A 46 1.58 -15.83 23.14
N ALA A 47 2.53 -16.22 22.30
CA ALA A 47 2.34 -17.26 21.30
C ALA A 47 3.53 -18.22 21.28
N ASP A 48 3.22 -19.51 21.28
CA ASP A 48 4.12 -20.61 21.01
C ASP A 48 3.38 -21.67 20.16
N ALA A 49 4.09 -22.71 19.74
CA ALA A 49 3.51 -23.77 18.92
C ALA A 49 2.35 -24.50 19.61
N ASP A 50 2.48 -24.77 20.91
CA ASP A 50 1.51 -25.58 21.66
C ASP A 50 0.21 -24.81 21.87
N ARG A 51 0.30 -23.51 22.21
CA ARG A 51 -0.85 -22.62 22.32
C ARG A 51 -1.57 -22.49 20.98
N LEU A 52 -0.85 -22.21 19.90
CA LEU A 52 -1.46 -22.04 18.58
C LEU A 52 -2.11 -23.35 18.09
N THR A 53 -1.45 -24.50 18.28
CA THR A 53 -2.04 -25.79 17.89
C THR A 53 -3.19 -26.21 18.80
N GLY A 54 -3.17 -25.90 20.10
CA GLY A 54 -4.29 -26.11 21.01
C GLY A 54 -5.52 -25.28 20.62
N LEU A 55 -5.33 -24.02 20.20
CA LEU A 55 -6.40 -23.20 19.67
C LEU A 55 -6.96 -23.74 18.34
N LEU A 56 -6.10 -24.24 17.45
CA LEU A 56 -6.54 -24.91 16.23
C LEU A 56 -7.42 -26.13 16.55
N GLN A 57 -7.00 -26.97 17.50
CA GLN A 57 -7.78 -28.15 17.89
C GLN A 57 -9.14 -27.77 18.51
N ARG A 58 -9.19 -26.67 19.28
CA ARG A 58 -10.43 -26.18 19.90
C ARG A 58 -11.42 -25.59 18.88
N TYR A 59 -10.95 -24.79 17.93
CA TYR A 59 -11.82 -24.03 17.01
C TYR A 59 -11.95 -24.65 15.61
N ASP A 60 -11.10 -25.61 15.26
CA ASP A 60 -11.16 -26.38 14.01
C ASP A 60 -10.80 -27.86 14.25
N PRO A 61 -11.59 -28.60 15.05
CA PRO A 61 -11.32 -30.01 15.36
C PRO A 61 -11.36 -30.93 14.13
N ALA A 62 -12.02 -30.48 13.06
CA ALA A 62 -12.10 -31.21 11.79
C ALA A 62 -10.96 -30.88 10.81
N ALA A 63 -10.00 -30.04 11.20
CA ALA A 63 -8.85 -29.63 10.39
C ALA A 63 -9.23 -29.08 9.00
N LYS A 64 -10.32 -28.30 8.92
CA LYS A 64 -10.83 -27.71 7.67
C LYS A 64 -10.24 -26.34 7.36
N ALA A 65 -9.63 -25.68 8.33
CA ALA A 65 -8.99 -24.38 8.15
C ALA A 65 -7.83 -24.50 7.15
N ARG A 66 -7.80 -23.57 6.21
CA ARG A 66 -6.77 -23.50 5.14
C ARG A 66 -5.59 -22.61 5.53
N GLY A 67 -5.64 -22.04 6.72
CA GLY A 67 -4.64 -21.13 7.24
C GLY A 67 -5.08 -20.46 8.54
N LEU A 68 -4.16 -19.68 9.09
CA LEU A 68 -4.39 -18.74 10.17
C LEU A 68 -3.71 -17.41 9.84
N ALA A 69 -4.25 -16.32 10.38
CA ALA A 69 -3.64 -15.00 10.36
C ALA A 69 -3.61 -14.46 11.79
N ILE A 70 -2.52 -13.79 12.14
CA ILE A 70 -2.33 -13.17 13.46
C ILE A 70 -2.28 -11.67 13.26
N ASN A 71 -3.16 -10.96 13.98
CA ASN A 71 -3.04 -9.53 14.17
C ASN A 71 -2.30 -9.28 15.49
N ALA A 72 -1.02 -8.91 15.39
CA ALA A 72 -0.19 -8.61 16.54
C ALA A 72 -0.70 -7.40 17.36
N ASN A 73 -1.26 -6.38 16.70
CA ASN A 73 -1.76 -5.17 17.36
C ASN A 73 -3.01 -5.45 18.19
N GLY A 74 -3.95 -6.23 17.63
CA GLY A 74 -5.16 -6.66 18.32
C GLY A 74 -4.94 -7.86 19.24
N GLN A 75 -3.75 -8.49 19.21
CA GLN A 75 -3.46 -9.77 19.88
C GLN A 75 -4.51 -10.84 19.55
N GLN A 76 -4.86 -10.92 18.27
CA GLN A 76 -5.95 -11.76 17.79
C GLN A 76 -5.47 -12.74 16.73
N MET A 77 -6.05 -13.92 16.73
CA MET A 77 -5.86 -14.93 15.70
C MET A 77 -7.17 -15.19 14.97
N ARG A 78 -7.10 -15.32 13.65
CA ARG A 78 -8.24 -15.69 12.81
C ARG A 78 -7.91 -16.93 12.00
N LEU A 79 -8.82 -17.89 11.99
CA LEU A 79 -8.75 -19.05 11.10
C LEU A 79 -9.31 -18.70 9.72
N LEU A 80 -8.63 -19.18 8.68
CA LEU A 80 -8.97 -18.88 7.28
C LEU A 80 -9.69 -20.06 6.65
N GLY A 81 -10.75 -19.79 5.89
CA GLY A 81 -11.51 -20.81 5.16
C GLY A 81 -12.54 -21.58 5.99
N VAL A 82 -12.70 -21.23 7.27
CA VAL A 82 -13.73 -21.75 8.17
C VAL A 82 -14.50 -20.60 8.82
N ASN A 83 -15.74 -20.85 9.22
CA ASN A 83 -16.55 -19.90 9.96
C ASN A 83 -16.28 -20.03 11.47
N ALA A 84 -15.08 -19.65 11.89
CA ALA A 84 -14.68 -19.58 13.29
C ALA A 84 -14.66 -18.11 13.74
N PRO A 85 -14.97 -17.83 15.03
CA PRO A 85 -14.79 -16.48 15.57
C PRO A 85 -13.32 -16.06 15.50
N VAL A 86 -13.09 -14.74 15.56
CA VAL A 86 -11.76 -14.22 15.86
C VAL A 86 -11.43 -14.60 17.30
N ILE A 87 -10.22 -15.08 17.55
CA ILE A 87 -9.79 -15.63 18.83
C ILE A 87 -8.86 -14.61 19.48
N ASP A 88 -9.15 -14.23 20.71
CA ASP A 88 -8.26 -13.43 21.54
C ASP A 88 -7.10 -14.32 21.99
N LEU A 89 -5.86 -13.92 21.66
CA LEU A 89 -4.69 -14.74 21.95
C LEU A 89 -4.33 -14.72 23.43
N ALA A 90 -4.72 -13.73 24.22
CA ALA A 90 -4.42 -13.67 25.65
C ALA A 90 -5.29 -14.62 26.47
N THR A 91 -6.57 -14.76 26.10
CA THR A 91 -7.56 -15.60 26.80
C THR A 91 -7.81 -16.95 26.13
N GLY A 92 -7.64 -17.03 24.80
CA GLY A 92 -8.03 -18.19 24.00
C GLY A 92 -9.53 -18.28 23.71
N GLU A 93 -10.31 -17.28 24.13
CA GLU A 93 -11.75 -17.19 23.89
C GLU A 93 -12.07 -16.39 22.62
N ALA A 94 -13.34 -16.41 22.21
CA ALA A 94 -13.79 -15.55 21.12
C ALA A 94 -13.58 -14.06 21.50
N ALA A 95 -12.93 -13.32 20.61
CA ALA A 95 -12.64 -11.91 20.81
C ALA A 95 -13.93 -11.11 20.93
N THR A 96 -14.09 -10.40 22.03
CA THR A 96 -15.21 -9.47 22.28
C THR A 96 -14.86 -8.02 21.96
N ALA A 97 -13.55 -7.70 21.94
CA ALA A 97 -13.04 -6.39 21.59
C ALA A 97 -13.05 -6.17 20.07
N SER A 98 -13.58 -5.02 19.64
CA SER A 98 -13.44 -4.53 18.27
C SER A 98 -11.97 -4.22 17.95
N ASP A 99 -11.56 -4.42 16.69
CA ASP A 99 -10.24 -4.04 16.18
C ASP A 99 -10.35 -2.86 15.20
N PRO A 100 -10.56 -1.63 15.70
CA PRO A 100 -10.80 -0.47 14.83
C PRO A 100 -9.60 -0.15 13.93
N VAL A 101 -8.37 -0.47 14.38
CA VAL A 101 -7.17 -0.26 13.57
C VAL A 101 -7.16 -1.26 12.40
N GLY A 102 -7.41 -2.54 12.66
CA GLY A 102 -7.54 -3.55 11.62
C GLY A 102 -8.67 -3.26 10.64
N ASP A 103 -9.81 -2.75 11.11
CA ASP A 103 -10.94 -2.37 10.27
C ASP A 103 -10.59 -1.23 9.31
N VAL A 104 -9.90 -0.18 9.80
CA VAL A 104 -9.41 0.93 8.96
C VAL A 104 -8.40 0.44 7.94
N LEU A 105 -7.45 -0.42 8.34
CA LEU A 105 -6.46 -1.00 7.43
C LEU A 105 -7.12 -1.88 6.36
N LEU A 106 -8.10 -2.69 6.73
CA LEU A 106 -8.84 -3.54 5.81
C LEU A 106 -9.67 -2.70 4.82
N TRP A 107 -10.34 -1.65 5.31
CA TRP A 107 -11.06 -0.71 4.45
C TRP A 107 -10.10 -0.01 3.48
N ALA A 108 -8.96 0.47 3.96
CA ALA A 108 -7.96 1.13 3.15
C ALA A 108 -7.44 0.17 2.07
N ARG A 109 -7.11 -1.08 2.43
CA ARG A 109 -6.67 -2.12 1.50
C ARG A 109 -7.69 -2.41 0.41
N ARG A 110 -8.94 -2.68 0.78
CA ARG A 110 -10.03 -2.92 -0.20
C ARG A 110 -10.22 -1.73 -1.14
N THR A 111 -10.15 -0.52 -0.61
CA THR A 111 -10.32 0.70 -1.41
C THR A 111 -9.09 0.97 -2.29
N HIS A 112 -7.88 0.66 -1.83
CA HIS A 112 -6.64 0.84 -2.58
C HIS A 112 -6.53 -0.15 -3.75
N GLU A 113 -6.90 -1.42 -3.51
CA GLU A 113 -6.78 -2.51 -4.48
C GLU A 113 -7.94 -2.50 -5.51
N HIS A 114 -9.14 -2.13 -5.07
CA HIS A 114 -10.34 -2.26 -5.90
C HIS A 114 -11.11 -0.95 -6.11
N LEU A 115 -10.79 0.15 -5.43
CA LEU A 115 -11.51 1.44 -5.53
C LEU A 115 -13.05 1.32 -5.56
N LEU A 116 -13.62 0.72 -4.51
CA LEU A 116 -15.05 0.43 -4.40
C LEU A 116 -15.57 -0.61 -5.43
N GLY A 117 -14.70 -1.50 -5.95
CA GLY A 117 -15.05 -2.59 -6.87
C GLY A 117 -14.76 -2.31 -8.34
N HIS A 118 -14.04 -1.24 -8.65
CA HIS A 118 -13.59 -0.84 -9.97
C HIS A 118 -12.06 -0.98 -10.14
N ASP A 119 -11.58 -2.22 -10.20
CA ASP A 119 -10.15 -2.56 -10.31
C ASP A 119 -9.45 -1.87 -11.49
N TRP A 120 -10.15 -1.77 -12.63
CA TRP A 120 -9.65 -1.08 -13.82
C TRP A 120 -9.35 0.40 -13.55
N LEU A 121 -10.06 1.03 -12.62
CA LEU A 121 -9.86 2.43 -12.27
C LEU A 121 -8.60 2.62 -11.43
N VAL A 122 -8.23 1.65 -10.58
CA VAL A 122 -6.93 1.64 -9.88
C VAL A 122 -5.79 1.56 -10.90
N ILE A 123 -5.88 0.62 -11.84
CA ILE A 123 -4.85 0.39 -12.86
C ILE A 123 -4.70 1.63 -13.75
N THR A 124 -5.80 2.13 -14.31
CA THR A 124 -5.77 3.31 -15.20
C THR A 124 -5.29 4.57 -14.47
N SER A 125 -5.67 4.77 -13.21
CA SER A 125 -5.16 5.88 -12.40
C SER A 125 -3.66 5.76 -12.12
N THR A 126 -3.18 4.54 -11.85
CA THR A 126 -1.76 4.28 -11.64
C THR A 126 -0.96 4.56 -12.92
N ILE A 127 -1.44 4.13 -14.08
CA ILE A 127 -0.85 4.45 -15.39
C ILE A 127 -0.85 5.98 -15.60
N ALA A 128 -1.97 6.64 -15.34
CA ALA A 128 -2.09 8.09 -15.48
C ALA A 128 -1.07 8.83 -14.59
N MET A 129 -0.85 8.35 -13.36
CA MET A 129 0.15 8.90 -12.44
C MET A 129 1.58 8.78 -13.01
N VAL A 130 1.96 7.61 -13.54
CA VAL A 130 3.26 7.41 -14.21
C VAL A 130 3.39 8.33 -15.43
N VAL A 131 2.36 8.44 -16.26
CA VAL A 131 2.34 9.33 -17.43
C VAL A 131 2.51 10.79 -17.01
N ILE A 132 1.77 11.24 -15.99
CA ILE A 132 1.89 12.60 -15.43
C ILE A 132 3.33 12.89 -14.99
N MET A 133 3.97 11.96 -14.26
CA MET A 133 5.36 12.10 -13.83
C MET A 133 6.33 12.15 -15.01
N GLY A 134 6.12 11.29 -16.01
CA GLY A 134 6.89 11.31 -17.26
C GLY A 134 6.73 12.63 -18.04
N LEU A 135 5.52 13.18 -18.13
CA LEU A 135 5.30 14.51 -18.69
C LEU A 135 6.03 15.59 -17.87
N GLY A 136 6.08 15.43 -16.54
CA GLY A 136 6.89 16.23 -15.62
C GLY A 136 8.36 16.31 -16.04
N VAL A 137 8.98 15.15 -16.27
CA VAL A 137 10.37 15.01 -16.76
C VAL A 137 10.57 15.69 -18.10
N LEU A 138 9.68 15.44 -19.06
CA LEU A 138 9.80 15.98 -20.41
C LEU A 138 9.67 17.51 -20.49
N MET A 139 9.06 18.14 -19.47
CA MET A 139 9.02 19.61 -19.36
C MET A 139 10.36 20.22 -18.90
N GLY A 140 11.36 19.39 -18.56
CA GLY A 140 12.73 19.79 -18.27
C GLY A 140 12.95 20.33 -16.85
N TRP A 141 14.13 20.92 -16.64
CA TRP A 141 14.59 21.33 -15.32
C TRP A 141 13.68 22.37 -14.65
N PRO A 142 13.35 22.20 -13.36
CA PRO A 142 12.46 23.12 -12.67
C PRO A 142 13.16 24.47 -12.43
N ARG A 143 12.57 25.55 -12.96
CA ARG A 143 12.89 26.92 -12.51
C ARG A 143 12.24 27.16 -11.16
N LEU A 144 13.04 27.04 -10.09
CA LEU A 144 12.59 27.23 -8.72
C LEU A 144 12.36 28.72 -8.44
N ARG A 145 11.24 29.01 -7.78
CA ARG A 145 10.85 30.33 -7.30
C ARG A 145 10.15 30.14 -5.97
N ASN A 146 10.29 31.07 -5.03
CA ASN A 146 9.55 31.01 -3.77
C ASN A 146 8.06 31.32 -4.00
N SER A 147 7.35 30.32 -4.51
CA SER A 147 5.94 30.37 -4.90
C SER A 147 5.38 28.96 -4.89
N LEU A 148 4.07 28.82 -4.77
CA LEU A 148 3.42 27.50 -4.78
C LEU A 148 3.80 26.64 -6.01
N SER A 149 3.87 27.26 -7.19
CA SER A 149 4.28 26.54 -8.40
C SER A 149 5.76 26.17 -8.42
N GLY A 150 6.63 26.95 -7.75
CA GLY A 150 8.04 26.62 -7.62
C GLY A 150 8.27 25.47 -6.65
N TRP A 151 7.58 25.49 -5.50
CA TRP A 151 7.57 24.39 -4.53
C TRP A 151 7.01 23.09 -5.11
N HIS A 152 5.89 23.14 -5.84
CA HIS A 152 5.34 21.98 -6.55
C HIS A 152 6.38 21.34 -7.50
N LYS A 153 7.06 22.16 -8.31
CA LYS A 153 8.10 21.68 -9.23
C LYS A 153 9.32 21.13 -8.49
N GLY A 154 9.78 21.82 -7.44
CA GLY A 154 10.92 21.39 -6.64
C GLY A 154 10.66 20.05 -5.97
N ALA A 155 9.54 19.94 -5.26
CA ALA A 155 9.14 18.69 -4.62
C ALA A 155 9.02 17.55 -5.65
N ALA A 156 8.31 17.78 -6.76
CA ALA A 156 8.17 16.78 -7.82
C ALA A 156 9.52 16.30 -8.37
N TRP A 157 10.48 17.22 -8.59
CA TRP A 157 11.75 16.87 -9.22
C TRP A 157 12.70 16.15 -8.28
N PHE A 158 12.90 16.67 -7.07
CA PHE A 158 13.86 16.10 -6.14
C PHE A 158 13.40 14.78 -5.51
N THR A 159 12.08 14.52 -5.48
CA THR A 159 11.54 13.27 -4.96
C THR A 159 11.16 12.27 -6.06
N LEU A 160 11.26 12.66 -7.34
CA LEU A 160 10.79 11.85 -8.48
C LEU A 160 11.23 10.38 -8.44
N PRO A 161 12.52 10.04 -8.18
CA PRO A 161 12.95 8.65 -8.17
C PRO A 161 12.17 7.81 -7.15
N LEU A 162 11.90 8.36 -5.96
CA LEU A 162 11.13 7.70 -4.91
C LEU A 162 9.63 7.66 -5.26
N LEU A 163 9.08 8.76 -5.80
CA LEU A 163 7.67 8.82 -6.18
C LEU A 163 7.31 7.81 -7.26
N LEU A 164 8.23 7.51 -8.18
CA LEU A 164 8.02 6.55 -9.26
C LEU A 164 8.04 5.09 -8.78
N LEU A 165 8.75 4.78 -7.69
CA LEU A 165 8.88 3.40 -7.22
C LEU A 165 7.50 2.79 -6.93
N SER A 166 6.67 3.46 -6.12
CA SER A 166 5.36 2.94 -5.72
C SER A 166 4.41 2.61 -6.89
N PRO A 167 4.12 3.51 -7.85
CA PRO A 167 3.26 3.17 -8.97
C PRO A 167 3.86 2.15 -9.93
N ILE A 168 5.18 2.19 -10.18
CA ILE A 168 5.82 1.22 -11.07
C ILE A 168 5.75 -0.18 -10.46
N THR A 169 6.04 -0.32 -9.17
CA THR A 169 5.93 -1.62 -8.48
C THR A 169 4.49 -2.09 -8.38
N GLY A 170 3.52 -1.19 -8.23
CA GLY A 170 2.09 -1.51 -8.33
C GLY A 170 1.71 -2.08 -9.70
N LEU A 171 2.20 -1.48 -10.79
CA LEU A 171 2.00 -2.02 -12.15
C LEU A 171 2.68 -3.38 -12.33
N PHE A 172 3.90 -3.57 -11.81
CA PHE A 172 4.57 -4.87 -11.83
C PHE A 172 3.75 -5.94 -11.12
N MET A 173 3.16 -5.63 -9.96
CA MET A 173 2.29 -6.56 -9.24
C MET A 173 1.06 -6.98 -10.05
N VAL A 174 0.39 -6.02 -10.72
CA VAL A 174 -0.77 -6.31 -11.58
C VAL A 174 -0.37 -7.14 -12.80
N LEU A 175 0.81 -6.90 -13.36
CA LEU A 175 1.36 -7.65 -14.49
C LEU A 175 1.96 -9.01 -14.10
N GLY A 176 1.96 -9.36 -12.80
CA GLY A 176 2.56 -10.61 -12.30
C GLY A 176 4.09 -10.63 -12.35
N LEU A 177 4.74 -9.48 -12.53
CA LEU A 177 6.20 -9.35 -12.54
C LEU A 177 6.71 -9.32 -11.09
N THR A 178 7.45 -10.36 -10.70
CA THR A 178 7.94 -10.52 -9.31
C THR A 178 9.43 -10.21 -9.13
N LEU A 179 10.20 -10.10 -10.22
CA LEU A 179 11.66 -9.90 -10.22
C LEU A 179 12.41 -10.90 -9.32
N GLN A 180 11.98 -12.16 -9.33
CA GLN A 180 12.47 -13.21 -8.43
C GLN A 180 12.75 -14.50 -9.19
N GLY A 181 13.59 -15.38 -8.63
CA GLY A 181 13.84 -16.72 -9.17
C GLY A 181 12.68 -17.69 -8.95
N ASN A 182 12.76 -18.88 -9.55
CA ASN A 182 11.73 -19.90 -9.36
C ASN A 182 11.63 -20.29 -7.88
N PRO A 183 10.41 -20.39 -7.33
CA PRO A 183 10.26 -20.84 -5.97
C PRO A 183 10.63 -22.33 -5.87
N PRO A 184 11.10 -22.79 -4.70
CA PRO A 184 11.36 -24.22 -4.48
C PRO A 184 10.09 -25.05 -4.71
N PRO A 185 10.25 -26.35 -5.04
CA PRO A 185 9.14 -27.28 -5.16
C PRO A 185 8.32 -27.30 -3.86
N ALA A 186 7.00 -27.24 -3.98
CA ALA A 186 6.12 -27.38 -2.82
C ALA A 186 6.16 -28.83 -2.33
N ALA A 187 6.15 -29.04 -1.01
CA ALA A 187 5.80 -30.35 -0.47
C ALA A 187 4.33 -30.70 -0.74
N ALA A 188 4.00 -31.98 -0.53
CA ALA A 188 2.62 -32.43 -0.36
C ALA A 188 1.88 -31.56 0.69
N THR A 189 0.55 -31.54 0.63
CA THR A 189 -0.29 -30.75 1.52
C THR A 189 -0.01 -31.09 2.98
N LEU A 190 0.53 -30.13 3.73
CA LEU A 190 0.82 -30.23 5.16
C LEU A 190 -0.40 -29.77 5.97
N PRO A 191 -0.87 -30.54 6.97
CA PRO A 191 -1.90 -30.08 7.90
C PRO A 191 -1.48 -28.78 8.60
N LEU A 192 -2.43 -27.88 8.86
CA LEU A 192 -2.13 -26.56 9.41
C LEU A 192 -1.42 -26.62 10.77
N ALA A 193 -1.83 -27.55 11.65
CA ALA A 193 -1.18 -27.74 12.95
C ALA A 193 0.30 -28.16 12.79
N ASP A 194 0.61 -29.02 11.83
CA ASP A 194 1.97 -29.44 11.55
C ASP A 194 2.80 -28.31 10.93
N ALA A 195 2.18 -27.46 10.11
CA ALA A 195 2.82 -26.25 9.61
C ALA A 195 3.19 -25.27 10.73
N VAL A 196 2.33 -25.10 11.74
CA VAL A 196 2.63 -24.30 12.94
C VAL A 196 3.82 -24.87 13.70
N ARG A 197 3.83 -26.18 13.95
CA ARG A 197 4.96 -26.83 14.65
C ARG A 197 6.26 -26.71 13.86
N ALA A 198 6.21 -26.95 12.55
CA ALA A 198 7.38 -26.88 11.68
C ALA A 198 7.99 -25.46 11.63
N ILE A 199 7.16 -24.41 11.54
CA ILE A 199 7.68 -23.03 11.54
C ILE A 199 8.29 -22.66 12.90
N ALA A 200 7.65 -23.07 14.00
CA ALA A 200 8.09 -22.79 15.36
C ALA A 200 9.43 -23.43 15.74
N GLN A 201 9.83 -24.51 15.07
CA GLN A 201 11.14 -25.15 15.29
C GLN A 201 12.32 -24.26 14.89
N SER A 202 12.11 -23.35 13.94
CA SER A 202 13.18 -22.55 13.37
C SER A 202 12.97 -21.04 13.51
N HIS A 203 11.74 -20.58 13.75
CA HIS A 203 11.39 -19.15 13.73
C HIS A 203 10.48 -18.81 14.92
N ASP A 204 10.59 -17.58 15.41
CA ASP A 204 9.74 -17.09 16.49
C ASP A 204 8.31 -16.83 15.99
N VAL A 205 7.36 -17.60 16.51
CA VAL A 205 5.94 -17.47 16.15
C VAL A 205 5.28 -16.23 16.74
N ALA A 206 5.92 -15.51 17.67
CA ALA A 206 5.45 -14.19 18.09
C ALA A 206 5.46 -13.17 16.95
N HIS A 207 6.33 -13.37 15.94
CA HIS A 207 6.43 -12.53 14.74
C HIS A 207 5.74 -13.16 13.51
N LEU A 208 4.98 -14.24 13.69
CA LEU A 208 4.19 -14.85 12.64
C LEU A 208 3.00 -13.96 12.27
N ALA A 209 2.91 -13.56 11.00
CA ALA A 209 1.76 -12.79 10.50
C ALA A 209 0.68 -13.70 9.93
N MET A 210 1.06 -14.77 9.23
CA MET A 210 0.10 -15.64 8.54
C MET A 210 0.72 -17.00 8.20
N ILE A 211 -0.07 -18.08 8.28
CA ILE A 211 0.18 -19.34 7.57
C ILE A 211 -1.04 -19.61 6.70
N ALA A 212 -0.87 -19.80 5.39
CA ALA A 212 -2.00 -20.10 4.52
C ALA A 212 -1.56 -20.83 3.24
N ASN A 213 -2.47 -21.60 2.66
CA ASN A 213 -2.29 -22.12 1.31
C ASN A 213 -2.47 -20.99 0.27
N ARG A 214 -1.42 -20.68 -0.50
CA ARG A 214 -1.46 -19.72 -1.62
C ARG A 214 -0.79 -20.30 -2.85
N GLY A 215 -1.51 -20.37 -3.97
CA GLY A 215 -0.96 -20.91 -5.21
C GLY A 215 -0.57 -22.39 -5.10
N GLY A 216 -1.37 -23.18 -4.37
CA GLY A 216 -1.20 -24.62 -4.21
C GLY A 216 -0.10 -25.03 -3.22
N ARG A 217 0.50 -24.09 -2.48
CA ARG A 217 1.53 -24.34 -1.47
C ARG A 217 1.18 -23.72 -0.13
N MET A 218 1.48 -24.42 0.95
CA MET A 218 1.44 -23.84 2.30
C MET A 218 2.58 -22.83 2.43
N MET A 219 2.26 -21.61 2.88
CA MET A 219 3.22 -20.52 3.04
C MET A 219 3.06 -19.90 4.43
N ALA A 220 4.17 -19.66 5.11
CA ALA A 220 4.23 -18.81 6.31
C ALA A 220 4.78 -17.43 5.94
N ARG A 221 4.25 -16.36 6.55
CA ARG A 221 4.81 -15.00 6.51
C ARG A 221 5.23 -14.61 7.93
N VAL A 222 6.50 -14.31 8.12
CA VAL A 222 7.11 -14.02 9.42
C VAL A 222 7.90 -12.71 9.31
N TYR A 223 7.78 -11.83 10.29
CA TYR A 223 8.64 -10.65 10.39
C TYR A 223 9.99 -11.04 10.99
N GLU A 224 11.08 -10.77 10.26
CA GLU A 224 12.44 -11.04 10.70
C GLU A 224 13.31 -9.81 10.46
N ALA A 225 13.94 -9.29 11.52
CA ALA A 225 14.76 -8.08 11.46
C ALA A 225 14.05 -6.90 10.73
N GLY A 226 12.72 -6.83 10.85
CA GLY A 226 11.88 -5.82 10.20
C GLY A 226 11.47 -6.12 8.75
N GLU A 227 11.93 -7.20 8.12
CA GLU A 227 11.46 -7.65 6.80
C GLU A 227 10.32 -8.66 6.96
N LEU A 228 9.24 -8.53 6.18
CA LEU A 228 8.21 -9.57 6.11
C LEU A 228 8.62 -10.66 5.12
N ARG A 229 9.23 -11.72 5.65
CA ARG A 229 9.76 -12.85 4.91
C ARG A 229 8.67 -13.88 4.66
N ALA A 230 8.74 -14.57 3.52
CA ALA A 230 7.85 -15.65 3.18
C ALA A 230 8.61 -16.98 3.16
N TYR A 231 8.01 -18.00 3.73
CA TYR A 231 8.57 -19.34 3.86
C TYR A 231 7.60 -20.36 3.30
N THR A 232 8.11 -21.46 2.76
CA THR A 232 7.34 -22.61 2.33
C THR A 232 7.80 -23.87 3.05
N PHE A 233 6.90 -24.84 3.11
CA PHE A 233 7.17 -26.13 3.72
C PHE A 233 7.60 -27.12 2.63
N THR A 234 8.73 -27.78 2.84
CA THR A 234 9.34 -28.78 1.95
C THR A 234 9.58 -30.08 2.72
N ALA A 235 9.92 -31.17 2.03
CA ALA A 235 10.29 -32.42 2.71
C ALA A 235 11.53 -32.26 3.60
N GLN A 236 12.39 -31.30 3.30
CA GLN A 236 13.61 -30.98 4.05
C GLN A 236 13.37 -29.98 5.19
N GLY A 237 12.12 -29.54 5.40
CA GLY A 237 11.74 -28.56 6.41
C GLY A 237 11.29 -27.22 5.82
N VAL A 238 11.39 -26.17 6.63
CA VAL A 238 10.97 -24.80 6.27
C VAL A 238 12.06 -24.13 5.46
N THR A 239 11.71 -23.64 4.27
CA THR A 239 12.66 -22.97 3.36
C THR A 239 12.16 -21.59 2.95
N PRO A 240 13.06 -20.59 2.81
CA PRO A 240 12.67 -19.26 2.38
C PRO A 240 12.21 -19.27 0.93
N LEU A 241 11.14 -18.52 0.66
CA LEU A 241 10.74 -18.20 -0.70
C LEU A 241 11.58 -17.05 -1.25
N PRO A 242 11.79 -17.00 -2.59
CA PRO A 242 12.38 -15.84 -3.25
C PRO A 242 11.62 -14.55 -2.91
N ARG A 243 12.36 -13.45 -2.81
CA ARG A 243 11.81 -12.12 -2.53
C ARG A 243 11.06 -11.60 -3.75
N ASN A 244 9.76 -11.31 -3.58
CA ASN A 244 8.99 -10.55 -4.56
C ASN A 244 9.29 -9.05 -4.36
N TRP A 245 10.35 -8.58 -4.99
CA TRP A 245 10.84 -7.21 -4.81
C TRP A 245 9.81 -6.12 -5.10
N PRO A 246 9.03 -6.19 -6.20
CA PRO A 246 7.98 -5.21 -6.44
C PRO A 246 6.99 -5.13 -5.27
N ARG A 247 6.53 -6.27 -4.77
CA ARG A 247 5.64 -6.31 -3.61
C ARG A 247 6.29 -5.75 -2.35
N LEU A 248 7.53 -6.15 -2.05
CA LEU A 248 8.23 -5.67 -0.86
C LEU A 248 8.44 -4.15 -0.86
N LEU A 249 8.83 -3.59 -2.00
CA LEU A 249 9.00 -2.15 -2.19
C LEU A 249 7.67 -1.41 -2.12
N HIS A 250 6.64 -1.92 -2.80
CA HIS A 250 5.30 -1.30 -2.82
C HIS A 250 4.65 -1.28 -1.43
N GLU A 251 4.66 -2.42 -0.73
CA GLU A 251 4.03 -2.57 0.58
C GLU A 251 4.88 -1.97 1.72
N GLY A 252 6.17 -1.68 1.50
CA GLY A 252 7.06 -1.22 2.56
C GLY A 252 7.52 -2.33 3.51
N ASN A 253 7.53 -3.57 3.03
CA ASN A 253 7.77 -4.78 3.83
C ASN A 253 9.24 -5.25 3.82
N TRP A 254 10.15 -4.57 3.13
CA TRP A 254 11.59 -4.91 3.12
C TRP A 254 12.35 -4.40 4.35
N SER A 255 11.81 -3.39 5.03
CA SER A 255 12.28 -2.89 6.32
C SER A 255 11.15 -2.06 6.93
N ALA A 256 10.37 -2.64 7.85
CA ALA A 256 9.12 -2.08 8.32
C ALA A 256 9.23 -0.61 8.75
N LEU A 257 10.27 -0.26 9.53
CA LEU A 257 10.49 1.12 9.97
C LEU A 257 10.96 2.03 8.84
N ILE A 258 11.98 1.64 8.09
CA ILE A 258 12.60 2.51 7.08
C ILE A 258 11.68 2.63 5.87
N ALA A 259 11.27 1.50 5.30
CA ALA A 259 10.43 1.43 4.11
C ALA A 259 9.02 1.96 4.38
N GLY A 260 8.42 1.63 5.52
CA GLY A 260 7.13 2.18 5.93
C GLY A 260 7.19 3.71 6.04
N SER A 261 8.20 4.25 6.72
CA SER A 261 8.40 5.70 6.84
C SER A 261 8.64 6.38 5.49
N LEU A 262 9.43 5.76 4.60
CA LEU A 262 9.62 6.27 3.24
C LEU A 262 8.31 6.28 2.46
N ASN A 263 7.47 5.24 2.58
CA ASN A 263 6.17 5.19 1.93
C ASN A 263 5.20 6.25 2.49
N VAL A 264 5.25 6.54 3.79
CA VAL A 264 4.50 7.67 4.39
C VAL A 264 4.94 8.99 3.74
N VAL A 265 6.25 9.25 3.68
CA VAL A 265 6.81 10.48 3.08
C VAL A 265 6.41 10.59 1.60
N VAL A 266 6.56 9.53 0.82
CA VAL A 266 6.14 9.47 -0.58
C VAL A 266 4.66 9.80 -0.72
N SER A 267 3.81 9.20 0.10
CA SER A 267 2.36 9.42 0.03
C SER A 267 1.97 10.85 0.39
N VAL A 268 2.61 11.45 1.41
CA VAL A 268 2.42 12.87 1.76
C VAL A 268 2.84 13.78 0.62
N VAL A 269 3.99 13.51 -0.01
CA VAL A 269 4.46 14.30 -1.16
C VAL A 269 3.52 14.15 -2.36
N LEU A 270 3.09 12.92 -2.70
CA LEU A 270 2.13 12.68 -3.78
C LEU A 270 0.82 13.43 -3.54
N PHE A 271 0.29 13.36 -2.31
CA PHE A 271 -0.93 14.06 -1.94
C PHE A 271 -0.77 15.58 -2.05
N GLY A 272 0.35 16.11 -1.55
CA GLY A 272 0.70 17.53 -1.66
C GLY A 272 0.85 17.98 -3.12
N LEU A 273 1.49 17.20 -3.98
CA LEU A 273 1.63 17.50 -5.41
C LEU A 273 0.27 17.51 -6.11
N LEU A 274 -0.60 16.54 -5.81
CA LEU A 274 -1.94 16.49 -6.37
C LEU A 274 -2.78 17.70 -5.92
N ALA A 275 -2.81 17.98 -4.61
CA ALA A 275 -3.55 19.10 -4.04
C ALA A 275 -3.07 20.45 -4.60
N THR A 276 -1.75 20.66 -4.64
CA THR A 276 -1.17 21.90 -5.20
C THR A 276 -1.40 22.00 -6.71
N GLY A 277 -1.39 20.89 -7.45
CA GLY A 277 -1.75 20.83 -8.87
C GLY A 277 -3.18 21.31 -9.13
N VAL A 278 -4.15 20.75 -8.40
CA VAL A 278 -5.57 21.15 -8.46
C VAL A 278 -5.73 22.62 -8.06
N MET A 279 -5.11 23.06 -6.97
CA MET A 279 -5.20 24.44 -6.49
C MET A 279 -4.67 25.45 -7.53
N LEU A 280 -3.51 25.15 -8.14
CA LEU A 280 -2.91 25.98 -9.18
C LEU A 280 -3.77 26.06 -10.44
N TRP A 281 -4.53 25.02 -10.75
CA TRP A 281 -5.51 25.05 -11.84
C TRP A 281 -6.72 25.90 -11.47
N SER A 282 -7.35 25.66 -10.31
CA SER A 282 -8.54 26.38 -9.84
C SER A 282 -8.29 27.88 -9.75
N ARG A 283 -7.15 28.29 -9.17
CA ARG A 283 -6.75 29.71 -9.09
C ARG A 283 -6.66 30.39 -10.47
N ARG A 284 -6.17 29.69 -11.49
CA ARG A 284 -6.07 30.25 -12.86
C ARG A 284 -7.42 30.36 -13.54
N LYS A 285 -8.33 29.43 -13.31
CA LYS A 285 -9.68 29.46 -13.89
C LYS A 285 -10.54 30.54 -13.24
N LEU A 286 -10.45 30.69 -11.91
CA LEU A 286 -11.20 31.68 -11.15
C LEU A 286 -10.68 33.11 -11.37
N ARG A 287 -9.36 33.32 -11.51
CA ARG A 287 -8.77 34.63 -11.85
C ARG A 287 -9.08 35.12 -13.27
N ARG A 288 -9.66 34.28 -14.14
CA ARG A 288 -10.06 34.66 -15.52
C ARG A 288 -11.44 35.31 -15.59
N ARG A 289 -12.11 35.62 -14.47
CA ARG A 289 -13.28 36.52 -14.46
C ARG A 289 -12.82 37.98 -14.59
N PRO A 290 -13.42 38.79 -15.48
CA PRO A 290 -12.63 39.72 -16.29
C PRO A 290 -12.47 41.11 -15.66
N GLN A 291 -11.24 41.65 -15.75
CA GLN A 291 -10.90 43.08 -15.75
C GLN A 291 -11.53 43.87 -16.92
N SER A 292 -12.55 43.32 -17.60
CA SER A 292 -13.25 43.98 -18.71
C SER A 292 -14.23 45.05 -18.22
N ALA A 293 -14.63 45.04 -16.94
CA ALA A 293 -15.47 46.10 -16.38
C ALA A 293 -14.69 47.41 -16.11
N ALA A 294 -13.38 47.32 -15.87
CA ALA A 294 -12.53 48.50 -15.66
C ALA A 294 -12.22 49.23 -16.99
N LYS A 295 -12.04 48.48 -18.09
CA LYS A 295 -11.74 49.07 -19.41
C LYS A 295 -12.96 49.63 -20.15
N ALA A 296 -14.17 49.24 -19.74
CA ALA A 296 -15.42 49.81 -20.27
C ALA A 296 -15.74 51.18 -19.66
N ARG A 297 -15.35 51.44 -18.39
CA ARG A 297 -15.55 52.74 -17.74
C ARG A 297 -14.63 53.85 -18.28
N ASP A 298 -13.40 53.52 -18.66
CA ASP A 298 -12.46 54.50 -19.23
C ASP A 298 -12.83 54.96 -20.66
N ARG A 299 -13.52 54.12 -21.45
CA ARG A 299 -13.96 54.52 -22.80
C ARG A 299 -15.20 55.40 -22.81
N THR A 300 -16.03 55.35 -21.78
CA THR A 300 -17.18 56.26 -21.63
C THR A 300 -16.83 57.60 -20.96
N ALA A 301 -15.67 57.69 -20.29
CA ALA A 301 -15.22 58.92 -19.63
C ALA A 301 -14.34 59.81 -20.53
N ALA A 302 -13.81 59.28 -21.64
CA ALA A 302 -12.92 59.99 -22.56
C ALA A 302 -13.66 60.69 -23.73
N THR A 303 -14.95 60.99 -23.59
CA THR A 303 -15.66 61.84 -24.53
C THR A 303 -16.51 62.85 -23.78
N PRO A 304 -15.98 64.08 -23.64
CA PRO A 304 -16.82 65.23 -23.89
C PRO A 304 -16.14 66.28 -24.79
N ALA A 305 -16.95 66.72 -25.77
CA ALA A 305 -16.99 67.97 -26.54
C ALA A 305 -15.68 68.52 -27.15
#